data_AF-A0AAU3ZGR6-F1
#
_entry.id   AF-A0AAU3ZGR6-F1
#
_cell.length_a   1.000
_cell.length_b   1.000
_cell.length_c   1.000
_cell.angle_alpha   90.00
_cell.angle_beta   90.00
_cell.angle_gamma   90.00
#
_symmetry.space_group_name_H-M   'P 1'
#
loop_
_entity.id
_entity.type
_entity.pdbx_description
1 polymer ?
#
loop_
_entity_poly.entity_id
_entity_poly.type
_entity_poly.pdbx_seq_one_letter_code
_entity_poly.pdbx_strand_id
1 'polypeptide(L)'
;MRTEEREGYIERLELFVEQHRARLEELLRAYGPGSRPAEFGRYALIGQPETLVILERMETNPFSLRSQWKEEKEDVLLDDLEFAWGPRIHLNR
;
A
#
# COMPACT_ATOMS: atom_id res chain seq x y z
N MET A 1 6.26 15.77 4.75
CA MET A 1 6.59 14.89 5.89
C MET A 1 7.43 15.68 6.87
N ARG A 2 6.97 15.83 8.12
CA ARG A 2 7.68 16.61 9.15
C ARG A 2 8.95 15.86 9.58
N THR A 3 9.98 16.56 10.05
CA THR A 3 11.27 15.96 10.45
C THR A 3 11.10 14.86 11.50
N GLU A 4 10.19 15.08 12.46
CA GLU A 4 9.82 14.15 13.54
C GLU A 4 9.16 12.85 13.01
N GLU A 5 8.51 12.91 11.85
CA GLU A 5 7.92 11.73 11.20
C GLU A 5 8.98 10.89 10.49
N ARG A 6 10.13 11.48 10.13
CA ARG A 6 11.23 10.79 9.43
C ARG A 6 12.10 9.99 10.40
N GLU A 7 12.25 10.44 11.63
CA GLU A 7 12.97 9.70 12.66
C GLU A 7 12.22 8.40 12.98
N GLY A 8 12.91 7.26 12.90
CA GLY A 8 12.30 5.95 13.16
C GLY A 8 11.38 5.43 12.05
N TYR A 9 11.27 6.12 10.90
CA TYR A 9 10.33 5.71 9.85
C TYR A 9 10.77 4.44 9.14
N ILE A 10 12.08 4.25 8.96
CA ILE A 10 12.63 3.03 8.34
C ILE A 10 12.32 1.83 9.22
N GLU A 11 12.58 1.93 10.52
CA GLU A 11 12.30 0.86 11.50
C GLU A 11 10.82 0.52 11.55
N ARG A 12 9.94 1.53 11.39
CA ARG A 12 8.50 1.30 11.28
C ARG A 12 8.14 0.53 10.01
N LEU A 13 8.74 0.87 8.86
CA LEU A 13 8.52 0.14 7.61
C LEU A 13 9.05 -1.29 7.70
N GLU A 14 10.19 -1.51 8.33
CA GLU A 14 10.74 -2.85 8.57
C GLU A 14 9.76 -3.69 9.42
N LEU A 15 9.27 -3.13 10.53
CA LEU A 15 8.24 -3.79 11.36
C LEU A 15 6.95 -4.05 10.58
N PHE A 16 6.52 -3.10 9.75
CA PHE A 16 5.34 -3.27 8.91
C PHE A 16 5.51 -4.43 7.92
N VAL A 17 6.66 -4.52 7.26
CA VAL A 17 6.99 -5.61 6.33
C VAL A 17 7.01 -6.95 7.06
N GLU A 18 7.63 -7.04 8.23
CA GLU A 18 7.65 -8.30 9.00
C GLU A 18 6.24 -8.73 9.42
N GLN A 19 5.40 -7.80 9.89
CA GLN A 19 4.02 -8.10 10.29
C GLN A 19 3.13 -8.50 9.11
N HIS A 20 3.40 -7.98 7.91
CA HIS A 20 2.56 -8.16 6.73
C HIS A 20 3.17 -9.02 5.63
N ARG A 21 4.31 -9.68 5.88
CA ARG A 21 5.09 -10.44 4.89
C ARG A 21 4.24 -11.33 4.00
N ALA A 22 3.42 -12.21 4.59
CA ALA A 22 2.57 -13.12 3.84
C ALA A 22 1.53 -12.40 2.96
N ARG A 23 1.02 -11.25 3.41
CA ARG A 23 0.07 -10.43 2.64
C ARG A 23 0.74 -9.69 1.50
N LEU A 24 1.95 -9.18 1.72
CA LEU A 24 2.75 -8.53 0.69
C LEU A 24 3.12 -9.51 -0.43
N GLU A 25 3.50 -10.74 -0.07
CA GLU A 25 3.75 -11.81 -1.04
C GLU A 25 2.50 -12.17 -1.86
N GLU A 26 1.33 -12.22 -1.21
CA GLU A 26 0.05 -12.46 -1.87
C GLU A 26 -0.32 -11.30 -2.81
N LEU A 27 -0.15 -10.05 -2.36
CA LEU A 27 -0.37 -8.84 -3.16
C LEU A 27 0.50 -8.85 -4.42
N LEU A 28 1.80 -9.11 -4.28
CA LEU A 28 2.74 -9.16 -5.41
C LEU A 28 2.41 -10.30 -6.36
N ARG A 29 2.01 -11.47 -5.84
CA ARG A 29 1.62 -12.61 -6.68
C ARG A 29 0.35 -12.33 -7.49
N ALA A 30 -0.65 -11.70 -6.87
CA ALA A 30 -1.97 -11.50 -7.47
C ALA A 30 -2.02 -10.28 -8.38
N TYR A 31 -1.32 -9.20 -8.04
CA TYR A 31 -1.44 -7.89 -8.69
C TYR A 31 -0.09 -7.25 -9.06
N GLY A 32 1.03 -7.87 -8.70
CA GLY A 32 2.36 -7.35 -8.99
C GLY A 32 2.79 -7.54 -10.46
N PRO A 33 4.01 -7.10 -10.81
CA PRO A 33 4.53 -7.20 -12.17
C PRO A 33 4.47 -8.62 -12.74
N GLY A 34 3.95 -8.76 -13.96
CA GLY A 34 3.77 -10.06 -14.63
C GLY A 34 2.47 -10.79 -14.25
N SER A 35 1.69 -10.26 -13.32
CA SER A 35 0.31 -10.71 -13.09
C SER A 35 -0.62 -10.21 -14.21
N ARG A 36 -1.70 -10.94 -14.46
CA ARG A 36 -2.73 -10.54 -15.43
C ARG A 36 -3.40 -9.21 -15.08
N PRO A 37 -3.71 -8.89 -13.80
CA PRO A 37 -4.26 -7.58 -13.44
C PRO A 37 -3.30 -6.43 -13.71
N ALA A 38 -1.98 -6.65 -13.66
CA ALA A 38 -0.97 -5.64 -13.95
C ALA A 38 -0.81 -5.33 -15.45
N GLU A 39 -1.50 -6.08 -16.33
CA GLU A 39 -1.53 -5.79 -17.77
C GLU A 39 -2.11 -4.38 -18.00
N PHE A 40 -1.53 -3.65 -18.97
CA PHE A 40 -1.91 -2.28 -19.32
C PHE A 40 -1.65 -1.20 -18.26
N GLY A 41 -0.84 -1.48 -17.24
CA GLY A 41 -0.40 -0.48 -16.26
C GLY A 41 -1.40 -0.21 -15.14
N ARG A 42 -2.52 -0.92 -15.12
CA ARG A 42 -3.36 -1.03 -13.91
C ARG A 42 -2.51 -1.68 -12.82
N TYR A 43 -2.58 -1.21 -11.58
CA TYR A 43 -1.68 -1.67 -10.48
C TYR A 43 -0.18 -1.40 -10.66
N ALA A 44 0.25 -0.49 -11.55
CA ALA A 44 1.67 -0.17 -11.76
C ALA A 44 2.42 0.21 -10.47
N LEU A 45 1.71 0.78 -9.47
CA LEU A 45 2.28 1.11 -8.16
C LEU A 45 2.78 -0.13 -7.40
N ILE A 46 2.11 -1.28 -7.48
CA ILE A 46 2.39 -2.45 -6.61
C ILE A 46 3.82 -2.97 -6.75
N GLY A 47 4.44 -2.80 -7.91
CA GLY A 47 5.84 -3.17 -8.14
C GLY A 47 6.87 -2.12 -7.70
N GLN A 48 6.43 -0.94 -7.26
CA GLN A 48 7.28 0.18 -6.87
C GLN A 48 7.56 0.18 -5.37
N PRO A 49 8.76 0.62 -4.93
CA PRO A 49 9.10 0.69 -3.50
C PRO A 49 8.14 1.60 -2.71
N GLU A 50 7.55 2.61 -3.34
CA GLU A 50 6.58 3.53 -2.74
C GLU A 50 5.31 2.82 -2.26
N THR A 51 4.97 1.65 -2.81
CA THR A 51 3.81 0.87 -2.35
C THR A 51 3.89 0.55 -0.86
N LEU A 52 5.08 0.27 -0.32
CA LEU A 52 5.22 -0.03 1.12
C LEU A 52 4.83 1.16 1.99
N VAL A 53 5.21 2.37 1.58
CA VAL A 53 4.87 3.62 2.28
C VAL A 53 3.37 3.89 2.20
N ILE A 54 2.77 3.66 1.03
CA ILE A 54 1.33 3.90 0.83
C ILE A 54 0.52 2.90 1.65
N LEU A 55 0.88 1.61 1.64
CA LEU A 55 0.19 0.57 2.42
C LEU A 55 0.30 0.81 3.92
N GLU A 56 1.47 1.20 4.43
CA GLU A 56 1.63 1.56 5.85
C GLU A 56 0.72 2.73 6.21
N ARG A 57 0.71 3.80 5.40
CA ARG A 57 -0.14 4.98 5.65
C ARG A 57 -1.63 4.69 5.48
N MET A 58 -2.01 3.78 4.60
CA MET A 58 -3.40 3.33 4.46
C MET A 58 -3.91 2.70 5.76
N GLU A 59 -3.06 1.99 6.50
CA GLU A 59 -3.46 1.38 7.77
C GLU A 59 -3.31 2.32 8.97
N THR A 60 -2.25 3.14 9.00
CA THR A 60 -1.94 3.96 10.18
C THR A 60 -2.54 5.36 10.14
N ASN A 61 -2.78 5.93 8.94
CA ASN A 61 -3.32 7.28 8.78
C ASN A 61 -4.11 7.48 7.46
N PRO A 62 -5.18 6.72 7.21
CA PRO A 62 -5.91 6.72 5.94
C PRO A 62 -6.50 8.08 5.56
N PHE A 63 -7.00 8.85 6.53
CA PHE A 63 -7.60 10.16 6.25
C PHE A 63 -6.57 11.19 5.76
N SER A 64 -5.39 11.23 6.40
CA SER A 64 -4.32 12.12 5.95
C SER A 64 -3.78 11.70 4.59
N LEU A 65 -3.66 10.40 4.34
CA LEU A 65 -3.24 9.89 3.04
C LEU A 65 -4.24 10.31 1.94
N ARG A 66 -5.54 10.08 2.16
CA ARG A 66 -6.58 10.46 1.20
C ARG A 66 -6.69 11.97 0.97
N SER A 67 -6.45 12.78 2.00
CA SER A 67 -6.41 14.24 1.85
C SER A 67 -5.26 14.69 0.95
N GLN A 68 -4.06 14.10 1.12
CA GLN A 68 -2.88 14.43 0.32
C GLN A 68 -3.02 13.91 -1.12
N TRP A 69 -3.58 12.71 -1.29
CA TRP A 69 -3.71 12.07 -2.60
C TRP A 69 -4.66 12.79 -3.55
N LYS A 70 -5.75 13.38 -3.04
CA LYS A 70 -6.72 14.15 -3.84
C LYS A 70 -6.12 15.37 -4.53
N GLU A 71 -5.01 15.89 -4.01
CA GLU A 71 -4.29 17.01 -4.61
C GLU A 71 -3.53 16.58 -5.88
N GLU A 72 -3.12 15.30 -5.96
CA GLU A 72 -2.25 14.75 -7.01
C GLU A 72 -3.02 14.20 -8.24
N LYS A 73 -4.36 14.15 -8.21
CA LYS A 73 -5.23 13.72 -9.34
C LYS A 73 -5.06 12.27 -9.83
N GLU A 74 -4.53 11.38 -8.99
CA GLU A 74 -4.32 9.96 -9.32
C GLU A 74 -5.23 9.01 -8.51
N ASP A 75 -6.49 9.39 -8.28
CA ASP A 75 -7.41 8.67 -7.39
C ASP A 75 -7.58 7.18 -7.76
N VAL A 76 -7.56 6.86 -9.07
CA VAL A 76 -7.72 5.48 -9.58
C VAL A 76 -6.60 4.56 -9.09
N LEU A 77 -5.38 5.07 -8.94
CA LEU A 77 -4.25 4.24 -8.49
C LEU A 77 -4.37 3.87 -7.00
N LEU A 78 -4.85 4.79 -6.17
CA LEU A 78 -5.06 4.52 -4.75
C LEU A 78 -6.28 3.62 -4.53
N ASP A 79 -7.35 3.79 -5.30
CA ASP A 79 -8.54 2.93 -5.24
C ASP A 79 -8.20 1.47 -5.62
N ASP A 80 -7.42 1.27 -6.69
CA ASP A 80 -6.96 -0.06 -7.09
C ASP A 80 -6.04 -0.67 -6.00
N LEU A 81 -5.14 0.11 -5.39
CA LEU A 81 -4.28 -0.38 -4.31
C LEU A 81 -5.09 -0.73 -3.05
N GLU A 82 -6.07 0.09 -2.67
CA GLU A 82 -7.00 -0.20 -1.57
C GLU A 82 -7.82 -1.47 -1.82
N PHE A 83 -8.27 -1.67 -3.06
CA PHE A 83 -8.97 -2.88 -3.44
C PHE A 83 -8.08 -4.12 -3.33
N ALA A 84 -6.85 -4.06 -3.86
CA ALA A 84 -5.91 -5.17 -3.84
C ALA A 84 -5.40 -5.48 -2.43
N TRP A 85 -5.22 -4.45 -1.60
CA TRP A 85 -4.84 -4.63 -0.20
C TRP A 85 -6.01 -5.17 0.62
N GLY A 86 -7.22 -4.61 0.44
CA GLY A 86 -8.49 -4.98 1.08
C GLY A 86 -8.48 -4.90 2.61
N PRO A 87 -9.62 -4.98 3.31
CA PRO A 87 -9.62 -5.20 4.75
C PRO A 87 -9.36 -6.69 5.05
N ARG A 88 -8.27 -7.04 5.75
CA ARG A 88 -8.12 -8.38 6.34
C ARG A 88 -8.95 -8.48 7.62
N ILE A 89 -10.28 -8.37 7.52
CA ILE A 89 -11.12 -8.83 8.63
C ILE A 89 -11.01 -10.36 8.64
N HIS A 90 -10.22 -10.91 9.56
CA HIS A 90 -10.41 -12.29 10.00
C HIS A 90 -11.78 -12.37 10.67
N LEU A 91 -12.85 -12.51 9.89
CA LEU A 91 -14.09 -13.08 10.39
C LEU A 91 -13.84 -14.59 10.54
N ASN A 92 -13.25 -14.96 11.68
CA ASN A 92 -13.38 -16.30 12.20
C ASN A 92 -14.88 -16.52 12.45
N ARG A 93 -15.52 -17.38 11.67
CA ARG A 93 -16.87 -17.89 11.96
C ARG A 93 -16.82 -19.41 11.93
#